data_AF-A0A436RM70-F1
#
_entry.id   AF-A0A436RM70-F1
#
_cell.length_a   1.000
_cell.length_b   1.000
_cell.length_c   1.000
_cell.angle_alpha   90.00
_cell.angle_beta   90.00
_cell.angle_gamma   90.00
#
_symmetry.space_group_name_H-M   'P 1'
#
loop_
_entity.id
_entity.type
_entity.pdbx_description
1 polymer ?
#
loop_
_entity_poly.entity_id
_entity_poly.type
_entity_poly.pdbx_seq_one_letter_code
_entity_poly.pdbx_strand_id
1 'polypeptide(L)'
;MVAGAIALIALALRRRRKRRKLRRSADPAHDYQARANWSASDHALNYSSFVFMDVDGDGRFGEADRPMGGIVVRVFDDKGAFITSATSNSSGFANFLMSTGKRWASLRAPGLYRFSVSVPKGWRVSTGNESQMLRLVELPGSPAGLVGEDLPGLVGL
;
A
#
# COMPACT_ATOMS: atom_id res chain seq x y z
N MET A 1 38.50 24.10 -31.12
CA MET A 1 37.20 23.78 -31.75
C MET A 1 36.56 22.45 -31.30
N VAL A 2 37.24 21.60 -30.51
CA VAL A 2 36.72 20.25 -30.14
C VAL A 2 35.67 20.28 -29.01
N ALA A 3 35.78 21.19 -28.04
CA ALA A 3 34.87 21.26 -26.88
C ALA A 3 33.41 21.60 -27.25
N GLY A 4 33.20 22.45 -28.27
CA GLY A 4 31.85 22.83 -28.73
C GLY A 4 31.11 21.66 -29.37
N ALA A 5 31.82 20.77 -30.09
CA ALA A 5 31.22 19.59 -30.72
C ALA A 5 30.76 18.55 -29.68
N ILE A 6 31.55 18.33 -28.63
CA ILE A 6 31.20 17.41 -27.53
C ILE A 6 29.95 17.90 -26.79
N ALA A 7 29.86 19.20 -26.52
CA ALA A 7 28.69 19.80 -25.87
C ALA A 7 27.40 19.66 -26.71
N LEU A 8 27.50 19.83 -28.03
CA LEU A 8 26.37 19.67 -28.95
C LEU A 8 25.93 18.20 -29.06
N ILE A 9 26.86 17.25 -29.09
CA ILE A 9 26.57 15.82 -29.07
C ILE A 9 25.88 15.43 -27.76
N ALA A 10 26.38 15.89 -26.62
CA ALA A 10 25.77 15.64 -25.32
C ALA A 10 24.35 16.21 -25.24
N LEU A 11 24.13 17.42 -25.75
CA LEU A 11 22.81 18.06 -25.79
C LEU A 11 21.84 17.30 -26.72
N ALA A 12 22.31 16.85 -27.88
CA ALA A 12 21.51 16.07 -28.82
C ALA A 12 21.11 14.71 -28.23
N LEU A 13 22.04 14.02 -27.57
CA LEU A 13 21.76 12.76 -26.86
C LEU A 13 20.77 12.97 -25.72
N ARG A 14 20.89 14.07 -24.96
CA ARG A 14 19.98 14.42 -23.87
C ARG A 14 18.57 14.70 -24.39
N ARG A 15 18.45 15.45 -25.49
CA ARG A 15 17.17 15.70 -26.19
C ARG A 15 16.57 14.41 -26.75
N ARG A 16 17.37 13.52 -27.33
CA ARG A 16 16.95 12.21 -27.85
C ARG A 16 16.43 11.30 -26.72
N ARG A 17 17.13 11.23 -25.58
CA ARG A 17 16.66 10.51 -24.38
C ARG A 17 15.35 11.08 -23.85
N LYS A 18 15.22 12.41 -23.77
CA LYS A 18 13.99 13.09 -23.32
C LYS A 18 12.82 12.79 -24.27
N ARG A 19 13.04 12.86 -25.58
CA ARG A 19 12.04 12.47 -26.61
C ARG A 19 11.69 10.98 -26.56
N ARG A 20 12.66 10.09 -26.29
CA ARG A 20 12.42 8.65 -26.14
C ARG A 20 11.63 8.32 -24.86
N LYS A 21 11.83 9.10 -23.79
CA LYS A 21 11.05 9.02 -22.54
C LYS A 21 9.62 9.56 -22.73
N LEU A 22 9.45 10.60 -23.55
CA LEU A 22 8.16 11.17 -23.96
C LEU A 22 7.41 10.28 -24.99
N ARG A 23 8.13 9.39 -25.67
CA ARG A 23 7.62 8.39 -26.63
C ARG A 23 7.57 6.98 -26.05
N ARG A 24 7.54 6.83 -24.72
CA ARG A 24 6.95 5.60 -24.16
C ARG A 24 5.50 5.65 -24.60
N SER A 25 5.22 4.93 -25.68
CA SER A 25 3.92 4.77 -26.30
C SER A 25 2.91 4.46 -25.20
N ALA A 26 1.74 5.09 -25.24
CA ALA A 26 0.57 4.61 -24.51
C ALA A 26 0.09 3.32 -25.18
N ASP A 27 0.95 2.31 -25.17
CA ASP A 27 0.70 0.99 -25.72
C ASP A 27 0.46 0.04 -24.54
N PRO A 28 -0.81 -0.31 -24.26
CA PRO A 28 -1.16 -1.19 -23.15
C PRO A 28 -0.44 -2.53 -23.20
N ALA A 29 0.01 -2.98 -24.37
CA ALA A 29 0.78 -4.23 -24.51
C ALA A 29 2.15 -4.19 -23.79
N HIS A 30 2.62 -2.99 -23.41
CA HIS A 30 3.91 -2.78 -22.74
C HIS A 30 3.79 -2.13 -21.36
N ASP A 31 2.57 -1.90 -20.86
CA ASP A 31 2.35 -1.29 -19.54
C ASP A 31 2.80 -2.23 -18.41
N TYR A 32 2.79 -3.54 -18.66
CA TYR A 32 3.22 -4.56 -17.72
C TYR A 32 4.52 -5.20 -18.16
N GLN A 33 5.48 -5.36 -17.25
CA GLN A 33 6.62 -6.22 -17.51
C GLN A 33 6.14 -7.67 -17.49
N ALA A 34 6.38 -8.41 -18.57
CA ALA A 34 6.12 -9.84 -18.60
C ALA A 34 6.97 -10.54 -17.54
N ARG A 35 6.33 -11.09 -16.50
CA ARG A 35 7.01 -11.87 -15.46
C ARG A 35 7.31 -13.26 -16.01
N ALA A 36 8.58 -13.59 -16.19
CA ALA A 36 8.99 -14.91 -16.68
C ALA A 36 8.97 -15.99 -15.58
N ASN A 37 9.12 -15.59 -14.31
CA ASN A 37 9.09 -16.50 -13.18
C ASN A 37 7.98 -16.11 -12.19
N TRP A 38 6.94 -16.94 -12.11
CA TRP A 38 5.80 -16.76 -11.22
C TRP A 38 5.98 -17.43 -9.85
N SER A 39 7.03 -18.23 -9.64
CA SER A 39 7.27 -18.90 -8.35
C SER A 39 8.04 -18.02 -7.34
N ALA A 40 8.61 -16.90 -7.78
CA ALA A 40 9.40 -16.02 -6.93
C ALA A 40 8.53 -15.03 -6.11
N SER A 41 8.84 -14.93 -4.82
CA SER A 41 8.22 -14.01 -3.86
C SER A 41 9.20 -12.90 -3.44
N ASP A 42 9.61 -12.06 -4.38
CA ASP A 42 10.70 -11.09 -4.21
C ASP A 42 10.23 -9.63 -4.15
N HIS A 43 8.93 -9.39 -4.00
CA HIS A 43 8.35 -8.05 -3.85
C HIS A 43 7.72 -7.87 -2.47
N ALA A 44 7.27 -6.65 -2.21
CA ALA A 44 6.43 -6.32 -1.07
C ALA A 44 5.17 -5.65 -1.59
N LEU A 45 4.04 -5.94 -0.94
CA LEU A 45 2.75 -5.35 -1.24
C LEU A 45 2.25 -4.56 -0.03
N ASN A 46 1.46 -3.52 -0.27
CA ASN A 46 0.74 -2.85 0.81
C ASN A 46 -0.51 -3.66 1.16
N TYR A 47 -0.60 -4.08 2.42
CA TYR A 47 -1.82 -4.60 3.03
C TYR A 47 -2.38 -3.48 3.92
N SER A 48 -3.44 -2.82 3.47
CA SER A 48 -3.80 -1.48 3.96
C SER A 48 -5.15 -1.44 4.64
N SER A 49 -5.26 -0.64 5.69
CA SER A 49 -6.53 -0.29 6.31
C SER A 49 -7.03 1.04 5.76
N PHE A 50 -8.34 1.14 5.52
CA PHE A 50 -8.99 2.35 5.01
C PHE A 50 -9.85 2.98 6.11
N VAL A 51 -9.65 4.27 6.33
CA VAL A 51 -10.39 5.06 7.31
C VAL A 51 -11.12 6.21 6.60
N PHE A 52 -12.39 6.40 6.95
CA PHE A 52 -13.24 7.44 6.41
C PHE A 52 -14.05 8.14 7.51
N MET A 53 -14.51 9.35 7.19
CA MET A 53 -15.45 10.12 7.97
C MET A 53 -16.83 9.68 7.54
N ASP A 54 -17.56 9.07 8.45
CA ASP A 54 -18.92 8.60 8.22
C ASP A 54 -19.89 9.74 8.54
N VAL A 55 -20.27 10.48 7.50
CA VAL A 55 -20.97 11.75 7.64
C VAL A 55 -22.45 11.53 7.96
N ASP A 56 -23.05 10.48 7.41
CA ASP A 56 -24.45 10.14 7.65
C ASP A 56 -24.66 9.09 8.76
N GLY A 57 -23.58 8.46 9.22
CA GLY A 57 -23.54 7.58 10.39
C GLY A 57 -24.07 6.18 10.12
N ASP A 58 -24.11 5.74 8.85
CA ASP A 58 -24.72 4.47 8.46
C ASP A 58 -23.76 3.26 8.56
N GLY A 59 -22.49 3.51 8.88
CA GLY A 59 -21.45 2.49 9.01
C GLY A 59 -20.99 1.91 7.67
N ARG A 60 -21.23 2.59 6.55
CA ARG A 60 -20.76 2.22 5.21
C ARG A 60 -20.06 3.42 4.59
N PHE A 61 -19.18 3.15 3.63
CA PHE A 61 -18.55 4.22 2.86
C PHE A 61 -19.39 4.48 1.61
N GLY A 62 -19.94 5.70 1.49
CA GLY A 62 -20.82 6.14 0.42
C GLY A 62 -20.50 7.54 -0.11
N GLU A 63 -21.45 8.13 -0.82
CA GLU A 63 -21.27 9.44 -1.50
C GLU A 63 -21.12 10.62 -0.52
N ALA A 64 -21.74 10.53 0.66
CA ALA A 64 -21.67 11.55 1.70
C ALA A 64 -20.27 11.59 2.37
N ASP A 65 -19.54 10.48 2.32
CA ASP A 65 -18.37 10.26 3.16
C ASP A 65 -17.07 10.73 2.55
N ARG A 66 -16.04 10.88 3.38
CA ARG A 66 -14.72 11.36 2.95
C ARG A 66 -13.61 10.49 3.50
N PRO A 67 -12.59 10.14 2.71
CA PRO A 67 -11.40 9.50 3.24
C PRO A 67 -10.74 10.38 4.31
N MET A 68 -10.25 9.77 5.39
CA MET A 68 -9.63 10.49 6.51
C MET A 68 -8.13 10.22 6.58
N GLY A 69 -7.35 11.28 6.41
CA GLY A 69 -5.91 11.28 6.72
C GLY A 69 -5.62 11.62 8.17
N GLY A 70 -4.44 11.23 8.65
CA GLY A 70 -3.97 11.54 10.00
C GLY A 70 -4.42 10.57 11.08
N ILE A 71 -5.16 9.51 10.74
CA ILE A 71 -5.64 8.51 11.70
C ILE A 71 -4.60 7.41 11.86
N VAL A 72 -4.22 7.11 13.10
CA VAL A 72 -3.22 6.06 13.39
C VAL A 72 -3.90 4.70 13.42
N VAL A 73 -3.34 3.75 12.68
CA VAL A 73 -3.69 2.33 12.72
C VAL A 73 -2.50 1.57 13.27
N ARG A 74 -2.73 0.73 14.27
CA ARG A 74 -1.73 -0.10 14.95
C ARG A 74 -1.95 -1.56 14.58
N VAL A 75 -0.86 -2.31 14.47
CA VAL A 75 -0.89 -3.75 14.24
C VAL A 75 -0.24 -4.46 15.42
N PHE A 76 -0.91 -5.49 15.92
CA PHE A 76 -0.44 -6.38 16.97
C PHE A 76 -0.41 -7.82 16.46
N ASP A 77 0.40 -8.66 17.08
CA ASP A 77 0.34 -10.10 16.87
C ASP A 77 -0.84 -10.74 17.63
N ASP A 78 -0.98 -12.06 17.50
CA ASP A 78 -2.03 -12.87 18.13
C ASP A 78 -1.98 -12.87 19.67
N LYS A 79 -0.80 -12.59 20.24
CA LYS A 79 -0.56 -12.47 21.68
C LYS A 79 -0.77 -11.04 22.20
N GLY A 80 -1.08 -10.10 21.32
CA GLY A 80 -1.28 -8.70 21.64
C GLY A 80 0.01 -7.87 21.73
N ALA A 81 1.17 -8.41 21.33
CA ALA A 81 2.40 -7.65 21.24
C ALA A 81 2.34 -6.66 20.07
N PHE A 82 2.80 -5.43 20.29
CA PHE A 82 2.83 -4.40 19.26
C PHE A 82 3.87 -4.73 18.19
N ILE A 83 3.48 -4.67 16.92
CA ILE A 83 4.35 -4.90 15.77
C ILE A 83 4.74 -3.58 15.10
N THR A 84 3.74 -2.78 14.71
CA THR A 84 3.97 -1.56 13.93
C THR A 84 2.73 -0.65 13.94
N SER A 85 2.87 0.57 13.44
CA SER A 85 1.76 1.47 13.18
C SER A 85 2.00 2.27 11.90
N ALA A 86 0.90 2.71 11.28
CA ALA A 86 0.90 3.61 10.14
C ALA A 86 -0.19 4.67 10.31
N THR A 87 0.07 5.87 9.81
CA THR A 87 -0.92 6.94 9.77
C THR A 87 -1.59 6.96 8.39
N SER A 88 -2.92 7.07 8.36
CA SER A 88 -3.66 7.17 7.12
C SER A 88 -3.24 8.40 6.32
N ASN A 89 -3.08 8.25 5.01
CA ASN A 89 -2.77 9.35 4.11
C ASN A 89 -4.03 10.16 3.75
N SER A 90 -3.90 11.21 2.94
CA SER A 90 -5.03 12.05 2.50
C SER A 90 -6.12 11.29 1.72
N SER A 91 -5.82 10.07 1.28
CA SER A 91 -6.76 9.17 0.61
C SER A 91 -7.32 8.10 1.55
N GLY A 92 -7.12 8.20 2.86
CA GLY A 92 -7.72 7.32 3.87
C GLY A 92 -6.93 6.05 4.16
N PHE A 93 -5.81 5.80 3.47
CA PHE A 93 -5.09 4.53 3.59
C PHE A 93 -3.94 4.59 4.57
N ALA A 94 -3.98 3.73 5.60
CA ALA A 94 -2.82 3.36 6.40
C ALA A 94 -2.19 2.09 5.80
N ASN A 95 -0.96 2.22 5.30
CA ASN A 95 -0.31 1.19 4.48
C ASN A 95 0.71 0.39 5.29
N PHE A 96 0.63 -0.94 5.24
CA PHE A 96 1.58 -1.84 5.88
C PHE A 96 2.24 -2.72 4.84
N LEU A 97 3.57 -2.68 4.79
CA LEU A 97 4.32 -3.47 3.83
C LEU A 97 4.37 -4.93 4.27
N MET A 98 3.93 -5.81 3.37
CA MET A 98 3.84 -7.25 3.54
C MET A 98 4.81 -7.95 2.60
N SER A 99 5.68 -8.80 3.15
CA SER A 99 6.61 -9.64 2.38
C SER A 99 7.29 -10.68 3.26
N THR A 100 7.37 -11.94 2.84
CA THR A 100 8.26 -12.93 3.48
C THR A 100 9.74 -12.64 3.19
N GLY A 101 10.06 -12.10 2.01
CA GLY A 101 11.43 -11.91 1.53
C GLY A 101 12.07 -10.55 1.87
N LYS A 102 11.28 -9.49 2.07
CA LYS A 102 11.83 -8.16 2.39
C LYS A 102 11.99 -7.97 3.90
N ARG A 103 13.23 -7.79 4.36
CA ARG A 103 13.54 -7.56 5.78
C ARG A 103 12.94 -6.28 6.36
N TRP A 104 12.66 -5.28 5.51
CA TRP A 104 12.07 -4.00 5.92
C TRP A 104 10.52 -4.01 5.90
N ALA A 105 9.89 -5.08 5.42
CA ALA A 105 8.45 -5.22 5.53
C ALA A 105 8.05 -5.41 7.00
N SER A 106 6.92 -4.84 7.42
CA SER A 106 6.45 -4.97 8.80
C SER A 106 5.68 -6.29 9.01
N LEU A 107 4.96 -6.76 7.98
CA LEU A 107 4.21 -8.01 8.00
C LEU A 107 5.02 -9.09 7.26
N ARG A 108 5.70 -9.96 8.00
CA ARG A 108 6.73 -10.87 7.44
C ARG A 108 6.44 -12.35 7.57
N ALA A 109 5.46 -12.73 8.38
CA ALA A 109 5.15 -14.11 8.69
C ALA A 109 3.65 -14.38 8.51
N PRO A 110 3.26 -15.62 8.14
CA PRO A 110 1.87 -16.03 8.29
C PRO A 110 1.47 -16.00 9.78
N GLY A 111 0.20 -15.76 10.04
CA GLY A 111 -0.31 -15.64 11.40
C GLY A 111 -1.57 -14.80 11.50
N LEU A 112 -2.08 -14.67 12.72
CA LEU A 112 -3.18 -13.76 13.03
C LEU A 112 -2.63 -12.41 13.47
N TYR A 113 -3.15 -11.35 12.88
CA TYR A 113 -2.76 -9.97 13.15
C TYR A 113 -3.99 -9.18 13.56
N ARG A 114 -3.86 -8.37 14.62
CA ARG A 114 -4.91 -7.46 15.06
C ARG A 114 -4.61 -6.05 14.58
N PHE A 115 -5.47 -5.53 13.71
CA PHE A 115 -5.44 -4.13 13.29
C PHE A 115 -6.36 -3.34 14.21
N SER A 116 -5.86 -2.24 14.78
CA SER A 116 -6.61 -1.40 15.71
C SER A 116 -6.42 0.08 15.39
N VAL A 117 -7.53 0.76 15.12
CA VAL A 117 -7.57 2.19 14.87
C VAL A 117 -7.50 2.96 16.20
N SER A 118 -6.70 4.02 16.24
CA SER A 118 -6.69 4.97 17.34
C SER A 118 -7.75 6.04 17.10
N VAL A 119 -8.91 5.87 17.75
CA VAL A 119 -10.04 6.79 17.65
C VAL A 119 -9.68 8.15 18.28
N PRO A 120 -9.78 9.27 17.54
CA PRO A 120 -9.56 10.59 18.10
C PRO A 120 -10.52 10.92 19.24
N LYS A 121 -10.10 11.76 20.17
CA LYS A 121 -10.92 12.14 21.32
C LYS A 121 -12.25 12.76 20.85
N GLY A 122 -13.37 12.21 21.33
CA GLY A 122 -14.72 12.69 21.02
C GLY A 122 -15.37 12.06 19.78
N TRP A 123 -14.63 11.26 19.02
CA TRP A 123 -15.13 10.51 17.87
C TRP A 123 -15.61 9.12 18.30
N ARG A 124 -16.38 8.45 17.43
CA ARG A 124 -16.90 7.10 17.68
C ARG A 124 -16.75 6.27 16.41
N VAL A 125 -16.64 4.96 16.55
CA VAL A 125 -16.59 4.07 15.38
C VAL A 125 -17.99 3.68 14.97
N SER A 126 -18.39 4.01 13.74
CA SER A 126 -19.71 3.68 13.20
C SER A 126 -19.78 2.27 12.60
N THR A 127 -18.68 1.80 12.01
CA THR A 127 -18.62 0.49 11.35
C THR A 127 -18.45 -0.70 12.30
N GLY A 128 -18.11 -0.44 13.56
CA GLY A 128 -17.70 -1.48 14.52
C GLY A 128 -16.32 -2.10 14.25
N ASN A 129 -15.60 -1.69 13.20
CA ASN A 129 -14.33 -2.30 12.77
C ASN A 129 -13.09 -1.68 13.43
N GLU A 130 -13.22 -1.08 14.62
CA GLU A 130 -12.11 -0.43 15.33
C GLU A 130 -10.93 -1.38 15.51
N SER A 131 -11.24 -2.61 15.95
CA SER A 131 -10.28 -3.68 16.21
C SER A 131 -10.71 -4.93 15.47
N GLN A 132 -9.89 -5.39 14.53
CA GLN A 132 -10.22 -6.49 13.63
C GLN A 132 -9.06 -7.47 13.55
N MET A 133 -9.38 -8.77 13.52
CA MET A 133 -8.42 -9.86 13.42
C MET A 133 -8.35 -10.34 11.98
N LEU A 134 -7.15 -10.35 11.40
CA LEU A 134 -6.92 -10.74 10.01
C LEU A 134 -5.87 -11.83 9.95
N ARG A 135 -6.15 -12.87 9.16
CA ARG A 135 -5.22 -13.99 8.95
C ARG A 135 -4.40 -13.76 7.70
N LEU A 136 -3.08 -13.75 7.87
CA LEU A 136 -2.13 -13.84 6.77
C LEU A 136 -1.68 -15.28 6.62
N VAL A 137 -1.67 -15.78 5.39
CA VAL A 137 -1.19 -17.11 5.03
C VAL A 137 -0.03 -17.01 4.07
N GLU A 138 0.86 -18.00 4.13
CA GLU A 138 1.96 -18.11 3.19
C GLU A 138 1.43 -18.55 1.82
N LEU A 139 1.83 -17.84 0.78
CA LEU A 139 1.49 -18.18 -0.59
C LEU A 139 2.73 -18.01 -1.48
N PRO A 140 3.56 -19.07 -1.62
CA PRO A 140 4.71 -19.05 -2.51
C PRO A 140 4.31 -18.69 -3.95
N GLY A 141 5.11 -17.86 -4.62
CA GLY A 141 4.82 -17.35 -5.97
C GLY A 141 3.93 -16.10 -6.02
N SER A 142 3.19 -15.79 -4.94
CA SER A 142 2.58 -14.45 -4.81
C SER A 142 3.67 -13.38 -4.74
N PRO A 143 3.42 -12.12 -5.17
CA PRO A 143 4.46 -11.09 -5.16
C PRO A 143 5.11 -10.87 -3.79
N ALA A 144 4.34 -10.99 -2.71
CA ALA A 144 4.83 -10.83 -1.34
C ALA A 144 5.24 -12.15 -0.66
N GLY A 145 4.90 -13.31 -1.22
CA GLY A 145 4.99 -14.60 -0.52
C GLY A 145 3.97 -14.77 0.61
N LEU A 146 3.11 -13.77 0.82
CA LEU A 146 2.01 -13.77 1.79
C LEU A 146 0.76 -13.25 1.10
N VAL A 147 -0.40 -13.69 1.59
CA VAL A 147 -1.70 -13.15 1.23
C VAL A 147 -2.57 -13.08 2.49
N GLY A 148 -3.45 -12.08 2.57
CA GLY A 148 -4.51 -12.08 3.57
C GLY A 148 -5.69 -12.90 3.09
N GLU A 149 -6.30 -13.70 3.95
CA GLU A 149 -7.55 -14.41 3.61
C GLU A 149 -8.68 -13.44 3.27
N ASP A 150 -8.72 -12.32 3.99
CA ASP A 150 -9.60 -11.19 3.77
C ASP A 150 -8.80 -9.89 3.66
N LEU A 151 -9.48 -8.78 3.35
CA LEU A 151 -8.93 -7.43 3.49
C LEU A 151 -9.38 -6.82 4.82
N PRO A 152 -8.64 -5.85 5.37
CA PRO A 152 -9.13 -5.08 6.49
C PRO A 152 -10.48 -4.43 6.16
N GLY A 153 -11.48 -4.66 6.99
CA GLY A 153 -12.76 -3.96 6.94
C GLY A 153 -12.54 -2.45 7.11
N LEU A 154 -13.35 -1.67 6.40
CA LEU A 154 -13.29 -0.22 6.42
C LEU A 154 -13.67 0.30 7.81
N VAL A 155 -13.02 1.38 8.24
CA VAL A 155 -13.28 2.01 9.54
C VAL A 155 -13.87 3.39 9.35
N GLY A 156 -15.14 3.54 9.71
CA GLY A 156 -15.86 4.81 9.73
C GLY A 156 -15.75 5.44 11.11
N LEU A 157 -15.43 6.73 11.14
CA LEU A 157 -15.32 7.57 12.34
C LEU A 157 -16.29 8.75 12.29
#